data_AF-A0A0B7BZ56-F1
#
_entry.id   AF-A0A0B7BZ56-F1
#
_cell.length_a   1.000
_cell.length_b   1.000
_cell.length_c   1.000
_cell.angle_alpha   90.00
_cell.angle_beta   90.00
_cell.angle_gamma   90.00
#
_symmetry.space_group_name_H-M   'P 1'
#
loop_
_entity.id
_entity.type
_entity.pdbx_description
1 polymer ?
#
loop_
_entity_poly.entity_id
_entity_poly.type
_entity_poly.pdbx_seq_one_letter_code
_entity_poly.pdbx_strand_id
1 'polypeptide(L)' 'DKTCIFFEENLYKWKDAQKNCQSKGGALVEFKDEDEFDIVVKSINPQKQTVWIGGTDTVTEGDWRWTSGKKIE' A
#
# COMPACT_ATOMS: atom_id res chain seq x y z
N ASP A 1 -6.52 17.17 -0.24
CA ASP A 1 -5.29 16.61 0.37
C ASP A 1 -4.35 16.10 -0.71
N LYS A 2 -3.05 16.38 -0.58
CA LYS A 2 -2.04 15.87 -1.52
C LYS A 2 -1.43 14.59 -0.93
N THR A 3 -1.60 13.45 -1.60
CA THR A 3 -0.94 12.19 -1.25
C THR A 3 0.45 12.17 -1.91
N CYS A 4 1.51 11.86 -1.16
CA CYS A 4 2.85 11.64 -1.69
C CYS A 4 3.14 10.14 -1.72
N ILE A 5 3.65 9.63 -2.84
CA ILE A 5 3.88 8.20 -3.06
C ILE A 5 5.36 7.95 -3.37
N PHE A 6 5.91 6.93 -2.74
CA PHE A 6 7.27 6.46 -2.95
C PHE A 6 7.24 4.97 -3.28
N PHE A 7 7.88 4.58 -4.40
CA PHE A 7 8.00 3.18 -4.80
C PHE A 7 9.31 2.61 -4.26
N GLU A 8 9.20 1.65 -3.34
CA GLU A 8 10.36 0.92 -2.80
C GLU A 8 10.89 -0.07 -3.84
N GLU A 9 12.22 -0.16 -3.94
CA GLU A 9 12.87 -1.04 -4.90
C GLU A 9 13.27 -2.38 -4.32
N ASN A 10 13.53 -2.42 -3.02
CA ASN A 10 13.88 -3.63 -2.32
C ASN A 10 12.63 -4.49 -2.06
N LEU A 11 12.81 -5.80 -2.16
CA LEU A 11 11.74 -6.75 -1.90
C LEU A 11 11.67 -7.07 -0.41
N TYR A 12 10.46 -6.98 0.13
CA TYR A 12 10.17 -7.26 1.54
C TYR A 12 8.97 -8.19 1.64
N LYS A 13 8.87 -8.90 2.77
CA LYS A 13 7.57 -9.45 3.18
C LYS A 13 6.65 -8.29 3.58
N TRP A 14 5.35 -8.46 3.44
CA TRP A 14 4.37 -7.39 3.70
C TRP A 14 4.58 -6.66 5.03
N LYS A 15 4.82 -7.40 6.13
CA LYS A 15 5.07 -6.81 7.46
C LYS A 15 6.32 -5.94 7.51
N ASP A 16 7.39 -6.33 6.81
CA ASP A 16 8.64 -5.58 6.78
C ASP A 16 8.54 -4.38 5.83
N ALA A 17 7.78 -4.50 4.74
CA ALA A 17 7.45 -3.40 3.84
C ALA A 17 6.70 -2.29 4.59
N GLN A 18 5.68 -2.68 5.39
CA GLN A 18 4.93 -1.73 6.22
C GLN A 18 5.84 -0.99 7.21
N LYS A 19 6.73 -1.72 7.92
CA LYS A 19 7.70 -1.10 8.85
C LYS A 19 8.66 -0.16 8.13
N ASN A 20 9.11 -0.50 6.93
CA ASN A 20 9.98 0.36 6.13
C ASN A 20 9.26 1.64 5.67
N CYS A 21 7.99 1.57 5.28
CA CYS A 21 7.22 2.78 4.97
C CYS A 21 7.00 3.65 6.22
N GLN A 22 6.73 3.03 7.37
CA GLN A 22 6.61 3.72 8.66
C GLN A 22 7.90 4.42 9.10
N SER A 23 9.06 3.79 8.89
CA SER A 23 10.37 4.41 9.22
C SER A 23 10.67 5.65 8.36
N LYS A 24 10.02 5.79 7.20
CA LYS A 24 10.09 6.96 6.32
C LYS A 24 9.01 8.02 6.60
N GLY A 25 8.21 7.84 7.66
CA GLY A 25 7.12 8.76 8.01
C GLY A 25 5.83 8.55 7.22
N GLY A 26 5.68 7.41 6.54
CA GLY A 26 4.48 7.05 5.79
C GLY A 26 3.90 5.68 6.20
N ALA A 27 3.18 5.04 5.30
CA ALA A 27 2.66 3.68 5.43
C ALA A 27 2.59 3.05 4.03
N LEU A 28 2.37 1.73 3.94
CA LEU A 28 1.97 1.16 2.66
C LEU A 28 0.69 1.85 2.18
N VAL A 29 0.65 2.14 0.88
CA VAL A 29 -0.38 3.00 0.28
C VAL A 29 -1.79 2.45 0.50
N GLU A 30 -2.69 3.35 0.85
CA GLU A 30 -4.15 3.14 0.83
C GLU A 30 -4.75 4.02 -0.25
N PHE A 31 -5.82 3.53 -0.88
CA PHE A 31 -6.50 4.26 -1.95
C PHE A 31 -7.86 4.74 -1.46
N LYS A 32 -8.20 5.98 -1.79
CA LYS A 32 -9.49 6.59 -1.44
C LYS A 32 -10.59 6.09 -2.36
N ASP A 33 -10.26 5.91 -3.63
CA ASP A 33 -11.15 5.55 -4.71
C ASP A 33 -10.38 4.85 -5.85
N GLU A 34 -11.13 4.36 -6.84
CA GLU A 34 -10.63 3.68 -8.03
C GLU A 34 -9.77 4.62 -8.91
N ASP A 35 -10.09 5.90 -8.97
CA ASP A 35 -9.34 6.89 -9.76
C ASP A 35 -7.91 7.07 -9.21
N GLU A 36 -7.75 7.17 -7.89
CA GLU A 36 -6.44 7.23 -7.23
C GLU A 36 -5.65 5.94 -7.48
N PHE A 37 -6.30 4.77 -7.37
CA PHE A 37 -5.69 3.48 -7.68
C PHE A 37 -5.16 3.44 -9.11
N ASP A 38 -5.98 3.82 -10.08
CA ASP A 38 -5.65 3.82 -11.51
C ASP A 38 -4.45 4.70 -11.85
N ILE A 39 -4.40 5.90 -11.27
CA ILE A 39 -3.29 6.85 -11.46
C ILE A 39 -1.98 6.26 -10.93
N VAL A 40 -2.03 5.61 -9.76
CA VAL A 40 -0.86 5.04 -9.11
C VAL A 40 -0.36 3.81 -9.86
N VAL A 41 -1.27 2.91 -10.29
CA VAL A 41 -0.91 1.70 -11.03
C VAL A 41 -0.26 2.04 -12.37
N LYS A 42 -0.76 3.06 -13.08
CA LYS A 42 -0.14 3.56 -14.32
C LYS A 42 1.27 4.11 -14.12
N SER A 43 1.62 4.49 -12.88
CA SER A 43 2.95 5.01 -12.52
C SER A 43 3.93 3.91 -12.09
N ILE A 44 3.47 2.67 -11.91
CA ILE A 44 4.33 1.54 -11.56
C ILE A 44 5.19 1.15 -12.76
N ASN A 45 6.49 0.95 -12.53
CA ASN A 45 7.38 0.43 -13.56
C ASN A 45 6.91 -0.98 -14.01
N PRO A 46 6.55 -1.18 -15.29
CA PRO A 46 6.01 -2.46 -15.77
C PRO A 46 7.01 -3.62 -15.69
N GLN A 47 8.29 -3.36 -15.44
CA GLN A 47 9.31 -4.39 -15.22
C GLN A 47 9.36 -4.90 -13.77
N LYS A 48 8.66 -4.27 -12.82
CA LYS A 48 8.59 -4.74 -11.42
C LYS A 48 7.59 -5.90 -11.33
N GLN A 49 7.97 -6.97 -10.63
CA GLN A 49 7.18 -8.21 -10.59
C GLN A 49 5.88 -8.07 -9.78
N THR A 50 5.91 -7.41 -8.62
CA THR A 50 4.74 -7.18 -7.74
C THR A 50 5.10 -6.11 -6.70
N VAL A 51 4.14 -5.28 -6.29
CA VAL A 51 4.31 -4.30 -5.20
C VAL A 51 3.32 -4.56 -4.06
N TRP A 52 3.74 -4.32 -2.83
CA TRP A 52 2.84 -4.36 -1.68
C TRP A 52 2.04 -3.07 -1.55
N ILE A 53 0.80 -3.20 -1.07
CA ILE A 53 -0.09 -2.10 -0.69
C ILE A 53 -0.59 -2.30 0.75
N GLY A 54 -1.29 -1.31 1.30
CA GLY A 54 -1.68 -1.27 2.71
C GLY A 54 -2.87 -2.15 3.09
N GLY A 55 -3.45 -2.91 2.16
CA GLY A 55 -4.56 -3.82 2.46
C GLY A 55 -4.10 -5.02 3.28
N THR A 56 -4.82 -5.32 4.36
CA THR A 56 -4.52 -6.43 5.27
C THR A 56 -5.76 -6.94 6.00
N ASP A 57 -5.79 -8.24 6.27
CA ASP A 57 -6.74 -8.94 7.13
C ASP A 57 -6.03 -9.62 8.32
N THR A 58 -4.79 -9.22 8.60
CA THR A 58 -3.96 -9.83 9.66
C THR A 58 -4.56 -9.76 11.07
N VAL A 59 -5.55 -8.89 11.29
CA VAL A 59 -6.31 -8.80 12.54
C VAL A 59 -7.40 -9.87 12.60
N THR A 60 -8.17 -10.01 11.52
CA THR A 60 -9.29 -10.96 11.38
C THR A 60 -9.35 -11.43 9.93
N GLU A 61 -9.03 -12.70 9.69
CA GLU A 61 -9.10 -13.32 8.35
C GLU A 61 -10.48 -13.08 7.71
N GLY A 62 -10.47 -12.57 6.48
CA GLY A 62 -11.69 -12.21 5.74
C GLY A 62 -12.26 -10.81 6.02
N ASP A 63 -11.76 -10.07 7.02
CA ASP A 63 -12.08 -8.65 7.24
C ASP A 63 -10.92 -7.77 6.76
N TRP A 64 -10.92 -7.46 5.47
CA TRP A 64 -9.89 -6.66 4.81
C TRP A 64 -10.00 -5.17 5.19
N ARG A 65 -8.87 -4.62 5.64
CA ARG A 65 -8.74 -3.23 6.06
C ARG A 65 -7.45 -2.61 5.55
N TRP A 66 -7.46 -1.30 5.37
CA TRP A 66 -6.23 -0.52 5.20
C TRP A 66 -5.46 -0.46 6.52
N THR A 67 -4.15 -0.19 6.45
CA THR A 67 -3.32 -0.03 7.67
C THR A 67 -3.76 1.12 8.58
N SER A 68 -4.57 2.06 8.08
CA SER A 68 -5.28 3.08 8.89
C SER A 68 -6.44 2.53 9.73
N GLY A 69 -6.88 1.29 9.47
CA GLY A 69 -8.05 0.65 10.06
C GLY A 69 -9.35 0.84 9.28
N LYS A 70 -9.33 1.67 8.22
CA LYS A 70 -10.48 1.86 7.31
C LYS A 70 -10.82 0.53 6.64
N LYS A 71 -12.10 0.17 6.63
CA LYS A 71 -12.58 -1.02 5.92
C LYS A 71 -12.40 -0.85 4.40
N ILE A 72 -11.99 -1.92 3.73
CA ILE A 72 -11.99 -1.98 2.27
C ILE A 72 -13.42 -2.36 1.84
N GLU A 73 -14.04 -1.52 1.01
CA GLU A 73 -15.38 -1.73 0.45
C GLU A 73 -15.30 -2.40 -0.91
#